data_AF-A0A8C6N9Q7-F1
#
_entry.id   AF-A0A8C6N9Q7-F1
#
_cell.length_a   1.000
_cell.length_b   1.000
_cell.length_c   1.000
_cell.angle_alpha   90.00
_cell.angle_beta   90.00
_cell.angle_gamma   90.00
#
_symmetry.space_group_name_H-M   'P 1'
#
loop_
_entity.id
_entity.type
_entity.pdbx_description
1 polymer ?
#
loop_
_entity_poly.entity_id
_entity_poly.type
_entity_poly.pdbx_seq_one_letter_code
_entity_poly.pdbx_strand_id
1 'polypeptide(L)'
;MGQRWGTAVLLLAMGHLAGLLASGTACTNIYQGFSDCVLKLGENMAAYEEADGIELQGLHRVCGYWDEFHTCALTALWECQKEAAAIWEVLRRESRKIKFQGSLFDLCSPSTAQSFAWTRVPNVSILGIPLIVTWLNL
;
A
#
# COMPACT_ATOMS: atom_id res chain seq x y z
N MET A 1 41.28 19.11 -32.95
CA MET A 1 40.55 18.12 -32.12
C MET A 1 39.95 18.67 -30.82
N GLY A 2 40.57 19.62 -30.10
CA GLY A 2 40.15 20.00 -28.74
C GLY A 2 38.75 20.64 -28.58
N GLN A 3 38.24 21.32 -29.60
CA GLN A 3 36.96 22.06 -29.50
C GLN A 3 35.72 21.14 -29.45
N ARG A 4 35.79 19.95 -30.09
CA ARG A 4 34.71 18.95 -30.07
C ARG A 4 34.59 18.21 -28.73
N TRP A 5 35.68 18.15 -27.97
CA TRP A 5 35.71 17.48 -26.67
C TRP A 5 35.25 18.45 -25.57
N GLY A 6 35.60 19.74 -25.69
CA GLY A 6 35.13 20.79 -24.79
C GLY A 6 33.61 20.95 -24.81
N THR A 7 32.97 20.93 -25.98
CA THR A 7 31.50 21.02 -26.09
C THR A 7 30.80 19.79 -25.52
N ALA A 8 31.32 18.58 -25.77
CA ALA A 8 30.76 17.35 -25.22
C ALA A 8 30.82 17.31 -23.69
N VAL A 9 31.94 17.72 -23.09
CA VAL A 9 32.09 17.82 -21.63
C VAL A 9 31.15 18.87 -21.04
N LEU A 10 30.97 20.01 -21.70
CA LEU A 10 30.06 21.06 -21.25
C LEU A 10 28.59 20.60 -21.24
N LEU A 11 28.18 19.87 -22.29
CA LEU A 11 26.83 19.32 -22.40
C LEU A 11 26.55 18.25 -21.33
N LEU A 12 27.53 17.38 -21.05
CA LEU A 12 27.44 16.40 -19.97
C LEU A 12 27.31 17.08 -18.60
N ALA A 13 28.13 18.10 -18.34
CA ALA A 13 28.09 18.85 -17.08
C ALA A 13 26.75 19.58 -16.89
N MET A 14 26.22 20.22 -17.95
CA MET A 14 24.90 20.87 -17.90
C MET A 14 23.77 19.86 -17.70
N GLY A 15 23.82 18.69 -18.35
CA GLY A 15 22.84 17.63 -18.15
C GLY A 15 22.82 17.11 -16.71
N HIS A 16 24.00 16.92 -16.11
CA HIS A 16 24.12 16.53 -14.70
C HIS A 16 23.56 17.58 -13.73
N LEU A 17 23.88 18.87 -13.95
CA LEU A 17 23.35 19.97 -13.13
C LEU A 17 21.83 20.10 -13.26
N ALA A 18 21.28 19.97 -14.47
CA ALA A 18 19.84 19.98 -14.70
C ALA A 18 19.14 18.81 -14.00
N GLY A 19 19.72 17.61 -14.04
CA GLY A 19 19.17 16.44 -13.33
C GLY A 19 19.20 16.60 -11.80
N LEU A 20 20.27 17.16 -11.24
CA LEU A 20 20.38 17.45 -9.80
C LEU A 20 19.35 18.49 -9.34
N LEU A 21 19.14 19.56 -10.13
CA LEU A 21 18.16 20.61 -9.82
C LEU A 21 16.72 20.09 -9.94
N ALA A 22 16.42 19.32 -10.99
CA ALA A 22 15.10 18.71 -11.17
C ALA A 22 14.75 17.75 -10.02
N SER A 23 15.72 16.91 -9.62
CA SER A 23 15.59 16.03 -8.44
C SER A 23 15.39 16.84 -7.16
N GLY A 24 16.16 17.92 -6.96
CA GLY A 24 15.98 18.82 -5.82
C GLY A 24 14.58 19.40 -5.72
N THR A 25 14.00 19.87 -6.83
CA THR A 25 12.62 20.42 -6.84
C THR A 25 11.52 19.36 -6.73
N ALA A 26 11.75 18.14 -7.22
CA ALA A 26 10.82 17.04 -7.02
C ALA A 26 10.80 16.60 -5.54
N CYS A 27 11.95 16.69 -4.86
CA CYS A 27 12.09 16.24 -3.47
C CYS A 27 11.64 17.26 -2.42
N THR A 28 11.54 18.55 -2.75
CA THR A 28 11.12 19.57 -1.77
C THR A 28 9.66 19.40 -1.32
N ASN A 29 8.81 18.81 -2.16
CA ASN A 29 7.37 18.71 -1.91
C ASN A 29 6.91 17.31 -1.49
N ILE A 30 7.82 16.38 -1.20
CA ILE A 30 7.49 15.00 -0.80
C ILE A 30 6.57 14.98 0.42
N TYR A 31 6.91 15.76 1.45
CA TYR A 31 6.13 15.79 2.68
C TYR A 31 4.73 16.35 2.46
N GLN A 32 4.61 17.34 1.57
CA GLN A 32 3.32 17.87 1.16
C GLN A 32 2.51 16.80 0.43
N GLY A 33 3.07 16.17 -0.61
CA GLY A 33 2.37 15.11 -1.36
C GLY A 33 1.98 13.90 -0.50
N PHE A 34 2.87 13.48 0.42
CA PHE A 34 2.55 12.44 1.39
C PHE A 34 1.44 12.88 2.35
N SER A 35 1.47 14.13 2.83
CA SER A 35 0.42 14.66 3.71
C SER A 35 -0.93 14.75 3.00
N ASP A 36 -0.95 15.10 1.71
CA ASP A 36 -2.18 15.12 0.90
C ASP A 36 -2.80 13.71 0.81
N CYS A 37 -1.96 12.67 0.68
CA CYS A 37 -2.44 11.28 0.73
C CYS A 37 -3.05 10.92 2.09
N VAL A 38 -2.44 11.35 3.20
CA VAL A 38 -2.96 11.11 4.56
C VAL A 38 -4.28 11.85 4.77
N LEU A 39 -4.38 13.11 4.33
CA LEU A 39 -5.61 13.90 4.43
C LEU A 39 -6.75 13.26 3.63
N LYS A 40 -6.50 12.86 2.38
CA LYS A 40 -7.48 12.15 1.55
C LYS A 40 -8.00 10.88 2.21
N LEU A 41 -7.11 10.09 2.84
CA LEU A 41 -7.54 8.90 3.60
C LEU A 41 -8.47 9.28 4.75
N GLY A 42 -8.13 10.33 5.51
CA GLY A 42 -8.96 10.85 6.58
C GLY A 42 -10.33 11.34 6.11
N GLU A 43 -10.39 12.05 4.99
CA GLU A 43 -11.65 12.51 4.37
C GLU A 43 -12.53 11.34 3.92
N ASN A 44 -11.94 10.32 3.28
CA ASN A 44 -12.66 9.11 2.89
C ASN A 44 -13.25 8.37 4.10
N MET A 45 -12.51 8.31 5.22
CA MET A 45 -12.99 7.71 6.47
C MET A 45 -14.06 8.56 7.16
N ALA A 46 -13.97 9.89 7.07
CA ALA A 46 -14.97 10.80 7.64
C ALA A 46 -16.28 10.82 6.83
N ALA A 47 -16.20 10.62 5.52
CA ALA A 47 -17.35 10.50 4.61
C ALA A 47 -17.96 9.08 4.57
N TYR A 48 -17.37 8.12 5.29
CA TYR A 48 -17.92 6.78 5.42
C TYR A 48 -19.20 6.80 6.26
N GLU A 49 -20.34 6.64 5.61
CA GLU A 49 -21.58 6.28 6.28
C GLU A 49 -21.62 4.76 6.47
N GLU A 50 -21.87 4.32 7.70
CA GLU A 50 -22.01 2.91 8.03
C GLU A 50 -23.26 2.37 7.33
N ALA A 51 -23.08 1.82 6.13
CA ALA A 51 -24.15 1.26 5.34
C ALA A 51 -24.81 0.12 6.13
N ASP A 52 -26.10 0.28 6.45
CA ASP A 52 -26.96 -0.61 7.22
C ASP A 52 -26.54 -2.09 7.18
N GLY A 53 -25.81 -2.53 8.21
CA GLY A 53 -25.84 -3.90 8.72
C GLY A 53 -24.92 -4.95 8.10
N ILE A 54 -24.08 -4.65 7.11
CA ILE A 54 -23.11 -5.63 6.59
C ILE A 54 -21.68 -5.16 6.86
N GLU A 55 -21.18 -5.47 8.06
CA GLU A 55 -19.80 -5.20 8.54
C GLU A 55 -18.73 -5.59 7.50
N LEU A 56 -18.98 -6.66 6.74
CA LEU A 56 -18.09 -7.17 5.69
C LEU A 56 -18.01 -6.25 4.45
N GLN A 57 -19.10 -5.55 4.11
CA GLN A 57 -19.12 -4.54 3.04
C GLN A 57 -18.45 -3.24 3.50
N GLY A 58 -18.67 -2.86 4.77
CA GLY A 58 -17.99 -1.73 5.40
C GLY A 58 -16.47 -1.89 5.38
N LEU A 59 -15.99 -3.06 5.82
CA LEU A 59 -14.56 -3.37 5.83
C LEU A 59 -13.96 -3.38 4.41
N HIS A 60 -14.66 -3.95 3.43
CA HIS A 60 -14.17 -3.96 2.05
C HIS A 60 -13.96 -2.54 1.50
N ARG A 61 -14.89 -1.62 1.79
CA ARG A 61 -14.79 -0.21 1.40
C ARG A 61 -13.63 0.50 2.11
N VAL A 62 -13.49 0.29 3.42
CA VAL A 62 -12.36 0.81 4.22
C VAL A 62 -11.02 0.34 3.66
N CYS A 63 -10.91 -0.93 3.28
CA CYS A 63 -9.71 -1.47 2.67
C CYS A 63 -9.45 -0.93 1.25
N GLY A 64 -10.49 -0.55 0.51
CA GLY A 64 -10.33 0.19 -0.74
C GLY A 64 -9.68 1.57 -0.53
N TYR A 65 -10.14 2.34 0.45
CA TYR A 65 -9.53 3.62 0.81
C TYR A 65 -8.07 3.46 1.26
N TRP A 66 -7.79 2.38 1.98
CA TRP A 66 -6.44 2.05 2.41
C TRP A 66 -5.50 1.72 1.25
N ASP A 67 -5.97 0.98 0.23
CA ASP A 67 -5.18 0.66 -0.97
C ASP A 67 -4.88 1.91 -1.82
N GLU A 68 -5.87 2.80 -1.96
CA GLU A 68 -5.67 4.11 -2.60
C GLU A 68 -4.60 4.95 -1.89
N PHE A 69 -4.60 4.93 -0.55
CA PHE A 69 -3.56 5.59 0.25
C PHE A 69 -2.17 5.02 -0.04
N HIS A 70 -2.01 3.70 -0.08
CA HIS A 70 -0.71 3.07 -0.39
C HIS A 70 -0.19 3.46 -1.76
N THR A 71 -1.07 3.43 -2.78
CA THR A 71 -0.71 3.83 -4.13
C THR A 71 -0.27 5.30 -4.17
N CYS A 72 -1.05 6.20 -3.56
CA CYS A 72 -0.74 7.63 -3.47
C CYS A 72 0.60 7.88 -2.77
N ALA A 73 0.81 7.28 -1.60
CA ALA A 73 2.02 7.46 -0.81
C ALA A 73 3.26 6.95 -1.57
N LEU A 74 3.17 5.79 -2.22
CA LEU A 74 4.26 5.25 -3.03
C LEU A 74 4.60 6.16 -4.20
N THR A 75 3.59 6.71 -4.90
CA THR A 75 3.81 7.68 -5.98
C THR A 75 4.44 8.97 -5.47
N ALA A 76 3.95 9.53 -4.35
CA ALA A 76 4.51 10.75 -3.76
C ALA A 76 5.98 10.59 -3.31
N LEU A 77 6.38 9.35 -2.99
CA LEU A 77 7.73 9.01 -2.52
C LEU A 77 8.66 8.52 -3.65
N TRP A 78 8.15 8.24 -4.85
CA TRP A 78 8.86 7.50 -5.90
C TRP A 78 10.12 8.22 -6.44
N GLU A 79 10.09 9.55 -6.54
CA GLU A 79 11.15 10.33 -7.21
C GLU A 79 12.39 10.61 -6.32
N CYS A 80 12.36 10.25 -5.03
CA CYS A 80 13.34 10.71 -4.03
C CYS A 80 13.89 9.58 -3.15
N GLN A 81 14.02 8.40 -3.75
CA GLN A 81 14.24 7.10 -3.14
C GLN A 81 15.43 7.00 -2.14
N LYS A 82 16.46 7.85 -2.18
CA LYS A 82 17.61 7.66 -1.28
C LYS A 82 17.40 8.22 0.13
N GLU A 83 16.98 9.48 0.29
CA GLU A 83 16.71 10.02 1.63
C GLU A 83 15.35 9.58 2.18
N ALA A 84 14.32 9.53 1.34
CA ALA A 84 12.97 9.16 1.77
C ALA A 84 12.87 7.69 2.20
N ALA A 85 13.59 6.76 1.54
CA ALA A 85 13.58 5.35 1.93
C ALA A 85 14.23 5.11 3.30
N ALA A 86 15.30 5.84 3.63
CA ALA A 86 15.95 5.70 4.93
C ALA A 86 15.00 6.11 6.09
N ILE A 87 14.32 7.24 5.94
CA ILE A 87 13.34 7.71 6.92
C ILE A 87 12.11 6.79 6.96
N TRP A 88 11.61 6.38 5.79
CA TRP A 88 10.50 5.43 5.67
C TRP A 88 10.80 4.11 6.37
N GLU A 89 12.00 3.55 6.22
CA GLU A 89 12.37 2.30 6.89
C GLU A 89 12.46 2.43 8.41
N VAL A 90 12.93 3.57 8.91
CA VAL A 90 12.89 3.88 10.36
C VAL A 90 11.44 3.95 10.84
N LEU A 91 10.59 4.73 10.18
CA LEU A 91 9.18 4.86 10.53
C LEU A 91 8.43 3.53 10.45
N ARG A 92 8.65 2.74 9.40
CA ARG A 92 8.05 1.41 9.20
C ARG A 92 8.49 0.42 10.28
N ARG A 93 9.75 0.49 10.74
CA ARG A 93 10.25 -0.33 11.85
C ARG A 93 9.63 0.08 13.19
N GLU A 94 9.52 1.38 13.47
CA GLU A 94 8.89 1.88 14.69
C GLU A 94 7.38 1.60 14.72
N SER A 95 6.67 1.84 13.62
CA SER A 95 5.24 1.53 13.50
C SER A 95 4.92 0.06 13.78
N ARG A 96 5.77 -0.88 13.32
CA ARG A 96 5.61 -2.33 13.60
C ARG A 96 5.74 -2.72 15.07
N LYS A 97 6.37 -1.88 15.91
CA LYS A 97 6.41 -2.11 17.36
C LYS A 97 5.09 -1.74 18.02
N ILE A 98 4.28 -0.91 17.37
CA ILE A 98 3.00 -0.47 17.90
C ILE A 98 1.93 -1.47 17.44
N LYS A 99 1.53 -2.35 18.35
CA LYS A 99 0.41 -3.25 18.11
C LYS A 99 -0.89 -2.58 18.52
N PHE A 100 -1.53 -1.90 17.57
CA PHE A 100 -2.92 -1.48 17.73
C PHE A 100 -3.82 -2.62 17.30
N GLN A 101 -4.65 -3.15 18.21
CA GLN A 101 -5.74 -4.03 17.78
C GLN A 101 -6.70 -3.25 16.89
N GLY A 102 -7.10 -3.84 15.76
CA GLY A 102 -7.97 -3.18 14.77
C GLY A 102 -7.26 -2.18 13.86
N SER A 103 -5.92 -2.27 13.70
CA SER A 103 -5.20 -1.44 12.74
C SER A 103 -5.57 -1.80 11.29
N LEU A 104 -5.56 -0.82 10.38
CA LEU A 104 -5.76 -1.06 8.94
C LEU A 104 -4.69 -2.00 8.34
N PHE A 105 -3.49 -2.01 8.94
CA PHE A 105 -2.44 -2.96 8.57
C PHE A 105 -2.86 -4.41 8.80
N ASP A 106 -3.56 -4.70 9.89
CA ASP A 106 -4.03 -6.06 10.20
C ASP A 106 -5.34 -6.39 9.48
N LEU A 107 -6.29 -5.44 9.49
CA LEU A 107 -7.63 -5.61 8.92
C LEU A 107 -7.63 -5.77 7.40
N CYS A 108 -6.74 -5.05 6.71
CA CYS A 108 -6.65 -5.04 5.25
C CYS A 108 -5.44 -5.84 4.72
N SER A 109 -4.78 -6.63 5.56
CA SER A 109 -3.70 -7.51 5.10
C SER A 109 -4.25 -8.58 4.14
N PRO A 110 -3.53 -8.92 3.04
CA PRO A 110 -3.95 -9.96 2.10
C PRO A 110 -4.24 -11.32 2.74
N SER A 111 -3.57 -11.63 3.85
CA SER A 111 -3.78 -12.86 4.64
C SER A 111 -5.15 -12.91 5.34
N THR A 112 -5.67 -11.75 5.74
CA THR A 112 -6.92 -11.65 6.51
C THR A 112 -8.13 -11.75 5.56
N ALA A 113 -8.02 -11.22 4.33
CA ALA A 113 -9.02 -11.41 3.28
C ALA A 113 -9.20 -12.91 2.92
N GLN A 114 -8.12 -13.69 2.91
CA GLN A 114 -8.19 -15.15 2.77
C GLN A 114 -8.75 -15.85 4.02
N SER A 115 -8.47 -15.37 5.24
CA SER A 115 -9.05 -15.97 6.45
C SER A 115 -10.56 -15.79 6.50
N PHE A 116 -11.11 -14.65 6.06
CA PHE A 116 -12.55 -14.44 5.95
C PHE A 116 -13.19 -15.28 4.83
N ALA A 117 -12.49 -15.46 3.69
CA ALA A 117 -12.93 -16.37 2.63
C ALA A 117 -12.92 -17.85 3.10
N TRP A 118 -12.01 -18.23 4.01
CA TRP A 118 -11.93 -19.58 4.58
C TRP A 118 -12.86 -19.82 5.78
N THR A 119 -13.27 -18.77 6.50
CA THR A 119 -14.30 -18.93 7.56
C THR A 119 -15.68 -19.31 7.02
N ARG A 120 -15.87 -19.30 5.69
CA ARG A 120 -17.10 -19.74 5.02
C ARG A 120 -16.88 -20.98 4.14
N VAL A 121 -16.13 -21.96 4.62
CA VAL A 121 -16.42 -23.36 4.24
C VAL A 121 -17.50 -23.84 5.22
N PRO A 122 -18.77 -23.98 4.81
CA PRO A 122 -19.75 -24.60 5.67
C PRO A 122 -19.25 -26.00 5.99
N ASN A 123 -19.31 -26.37 7.27
CA ASN A 123 -19.03 -27.71 7.78
C ASN A 123 -20.08 -28.71 7.26
N VAL A 124 -20.19 -28.86 5.94
CA VAL A 124 -21.15 -29.73 5.24
C VAL A 124 -20.43 -30.95 4.65
N SER A 125 -19.10 -30.92 4.51
CA SER A 125 -18.35 -32.03 3.93
C SER A 125 -17.98 -33.16 4.90
N ILE A 126 -18.24 -33.03 6.21
CA ILE A 126 -17.86 -34.09 7.18
C ILE A 126 -18.97 -35.14 7.38
N LEU A 127 -20.23 -34.85 7.04
CA LEU A 127 -21.34 -35.81 7.17
C LEU A 127 -21.66 -36.61 5.90
N GLY A 128 -21.08 -36.27 4.75
CA GLY A 128 -21.32 -36.97 3.48
C GLY A 128 -20.41 -38.18 3.22
N ILE A 129 -19.28 -38.26 3.93
CA ILE A 129 -18.28 -39.32 3.74
C ILE A 129 -18.77 -40.71 4.23
N PRO A 130 -19.53 -40.83 5.34
CA PRO A 130 -19.98 -42.15 5.81
C PRO A 130 -21.02 -42.82 4.89
N LEU A 131 -21.88 -42.03 4.24
CA LEU A 131 -22.98 -42.57 3.42
C LEU A 131 -22.46 -43.24 2.14
N ILE A 132 -21.40 -42.73 1.51
CA ILE A 132 -20.85 -43.31 0.28
C ILE A 132 -20.17 -44.66 0.55
N VAL A 133 -19.57 -44.84 1.73
CA VAL A 133 -18.87 -46.09 2.10
C VAL A 133 -19.86 -47.25 2.31
N THR A 134 -21.07 -46.98 2.81
CA THR A 134 -22.12 -47.99 2.98
C THR A 134 -22.72 -48.51 1.67
N TRP A 135 -22.72 -47.73 0.59
CA TRP A 135 -23.23 -48.16 -0.72
C TRP A 135 -22.20 -48.94 -1.56
N LEU A 136 -20.91 -48.79 -1.28
CA LEU A 136 -19.84 -49.53 -1.95
C LEU A 136 -19.57 -50.93 -1.37
N ASN A 137 -20.21 -51.27 -0.24
CA ASN A 137 -20.09 -52.58 0.44
C ASN A 137 -21.39 -53.40 0.42
N LEU A 138 -22.38 -53.05 -0.40
CA LEU A 138 -23.58 -53.85 -0.64
C LEU A 138 -23.62 -54.35 -2.09
#